data_AF-A0A090ACH2-F1
#
_entry.id   AF-A0A090ACH2-F1
#
_cell.length_a   1.000
_cell.length_b   1.000
_cell.length_c   1.000
_cell.angle_alpha   90.00
_cell.angle_beta   90.00
_cell.angle_gamma   90.00
#
_symmetry.space_group_name_H-M   'P 1'
#
loop_
_entity.id
_entity.type
_entity.pdbx_description
1 polymer ?
#
loop_
_entity_poly.entity_id
_entity_poly.type
_entity_poly.pdbx_seq_one_letter_code
_entity_poly.pdbx_strand_id
1 'polypeptide(L)'
;MNVLRNLFGPKSKYDNSIPYTYEARILVVEEGSEIWNSYFSATICGLIEYLNENNIKPEDVQLFEIYQKQEFPINTEFCLTPDGQWLFRPDICRSFRKHYKGHIEEGKCAFKDRDRKGCGP
;
A
#
# COMPACT_ATOMS: atom_id res chain seq x y z
N MET A 1 18.37 9.02 -30.83
CA MET A 1 17.99 10.34 -30.29
C MET A 1 16.61 10.23 -29.64
N ASN A 2 16.53 10.66 -28.38
CA ASN A 2 15.33 10.76 -27.54
C ASN A 2 14.45 11.93 -27.97
N VAL A 3 13.21 11.69 -28.39
CA VAL A 3 12.11 12.65 -28.21
C VAL A 3 10.80 11.87 -28.35
N LEU A 4 10.00 11.74 -27.27
CA LEU A 4 8.53 11.41 -27.23
C LEU A 4 8.06 10.84 -25.87
N ARG A 5 8.89 10.79 -24.83
CA ARG A 5 8.48 10.19 -23.53
C ARG A 5 7.54 11.05 -22.67
N ASN A 6 7.26 12.30 -23.04
CA ASN A 6 6.52 13.25 -22.20
C ASN A 6 5.00 13.33 -22.49
N LEU A 7 4.38 12.32 -23.11
CA LEU A 7 2.93 12.31 -23.38
C LEU A 7 2.15 11.14 -22.76
N PHE A 8 2.82 10.23 -22.04
CA PHE A 8 2.16 9.06 -21.46
C PHE A 8 1.98 9.29 -19.97
N GLY A 9 0.77 9.02 -19.46
CA GLY A 9 0.41 9.14 -18.05
C GLY A 9 1.31 8.31 -17.10
N PRO A 10 0.90 8.13 -15.84
CA PRO A 10 1.73 7.45 -14.87
C PRO A 10 2.06 6.04 -15.33
N LYS A 11 3.31 5.65 -15.07
CA LYS A 11 3.92 4.39 -15.50
C LYS A 11 4.26 3.51 -14.30
N SER A 12 3.71 3.83 -13.13
CA SER A 12 4.05 3.19 -11.86
C SER A 12 3.84 1.68 -11.94
N LYS A 13 2.86 1.20 -12.71
CA LYS A 13 2.59 -0.22 -12.94
C LYS A 13 3.78 -0.98 -13.55
N TYR A 14 4.67 -0.30 -14.28
CA TYR A 14 5.82 -0.90 -14.98
C TYR A 14 7.16 -0.56 -14.33
N ASP A 15 7.14 0.15 -13.20
CA ASP A 15 8.35 0.58 -12.50
C ASP A 15 8.71 -0.44 -11.41
N ASN A 16 9.84 -1.13 -11.59
CA ASN A 16 10.32 -2.18 -10.70
C ASN A 16 11.06 -1.63 -9.46
N SER A 17 11.22 -0.31 -9.33
CA SER A 17 11.83 0.34 -8.16
C SER A 17 10.83 0.62 -7.04
N ILE A 18 9.55 0.34 -7.26
CA ILE A 18 8.45 0.54 -6.31
C ILE A 18 7.64 -0.76 -6.16
N PRO A 19 6.91 -0.93 -5.04
CA PRO A 19 6.04 -2.09 -4.81
C PRO A 19 5.08 -2.32 -5.95
N TYR A 20 4.88 -3.55 -6.40
CA TYR A 20 3.79 -3.89 -7.32
C TYR A 20 2.48 -4.18 -6.58
N THR A 21 2.56 -4.62 -5.33
CA THR A 21 1.41 -4.81 -4.45
C THR A 21 1.79 -4.56 -2.99
N TYR A 22 0.78 -4.36 -2.17
CA TYR A 22 0.86 -4.31 -0.73
C TYR A 22 0.04 -5.45 -0.15
N GLU A 23 0.47 -5.99 0.98
CA GLU A 23 -0.21 -7.05 1.71
C GLU A 23 -0.42 -6.64 3.16
N ALA A 24 -1.60 -6.98 3.70
CA ALA A 24 -1.90 -6.96 5.12
C ALA A 24 -2.17 -8.38 5.60
N ARG A 25 -1.51 -8.81 6.67
CA ARG A 25 -1.68 -10.12 7.29
C ARG A 25 -2.30 -9.97 8.67
N ILE A 26 -3.35 -10.74 8.93
CA ILE A 26 -4.03 -10.82 10.23
C ILE A 26 -3.90 -12.24 10.74
N LEU A 27 -3.41 -12.39 11.97
CA LEU A 27 -3.35 -13.69 12.62
C LEU A 27 -4.76 -14.10 13.08
N VAL A 28 -5.22 -15.23 12.58
CA VAL A 28 -6.43 -15.91 13.01
C VAL A 28 -6.02 -17.16 13.77
N VAL A 29 -6.29 -17.17 15.07
CA VAL A 29 -6.03 -18.34 15.91
C VAL A 29 -7.25 -19.24 15.87
N GLU A 30 -7.14 -20.38 15.19
CA GLU A 30 -8.17 -21.43 15.16
C GLU A 30 -7.60 -22.75 15.65
N GLU A 31 -8.24 -23.34 16.65
CA GLU A 31 -8.05 -24.73 17.13
C GLU A 31 -6.59 -25.23 17.16
N GLY A 32 -5.65 -24.40 17.63
CA GLY A 32 -4.25 -24.77 17.79
C GLY A 32 -3.38 -24.64 16.53
N SER A 33 -3.89 -23.99 15.48
CA SER A 33 -3.14 -23.60 14.29
C SER A 33 -3.10 -22.09 14.13
N GLU A 34 -1.94 -21.55 13.77
CA GLU A 34 -1.76 -20.15 13.38
C GLU A 34 -2.10 -20.02 11.90
N ILE A 35 -3.30 -19.52 11.60
CA ILE A 35 -3.76 -19.25 10.24
C ILE A 35 -3.63 -17.74 10.00
N TRP A 36 -3.25 -17.36 8.79
CA TRP A 36 -3.14 -15.95 8.42
C TRP A 36 -4.14 -15.62 7.32
N ASN A 37 -4.95 -14.58 7.56
CA ASN A 37 -5.75 -13.95 6.52
C ASN A 37 -4.89 -12.88 5.84
N SER A 38 -4.74 -13.00 4.51
CA SER A 38 -4.00 -12.04 3.70
C SER A 38 -4.93 -11.18 2.84
N TYR A 39 -4.71 -9.88 2.89
CA TYR A 39 -5.44 -8.88 2.10
C TYR A 39 -4.47 -8.11 1.21
N PHE A 40 -4.90 -7.75 0.01
CA PHE A 40 -4.00 -7.16 -1.00
C PHE A 40 -4.61 -5.94 -1.68
N SER A 41 -3.75 -5.01 -2.09
CA SER A 41 -4.08 -3.95 -3.05
C SER A 41 -2.81 -3.50 -3.79
N ALA A 42 -2.93 -3.04 -5.04
CA ALA A 42 -1.78 -2.53 -5.79
C ALA A 42 -1.29 -1.15 -5.30
N THR A 43 -2.01 -0.54 -4.35
CA THR A 43 -1.66 0.73 -3.72
C THR A 43 -1.85 0.65 -2.20
N ILE A 44 -0.94 1.25 -1.42
CA ILE A 44 -1.07 1.28 0.04
C ILE A 44 -2.36 1.96 0.49
N CYS A 45 -2.73 3.08 -0.14
CA CYS A 45 -3.98 3.76 0.19
C CYS A 45 -5.21 2.90 -0.10
N GLY A 46 -5.21 2.14 -1.19
CA GLY A 46 -6.28 1.19 -1.50
C GLY A 46 -6.36 0.03 -0.50
N LEU A 47 -5.22 -0.47 -0.02
CA LEU A 47 -5.18 -1.48 1.03
C LEU A 47 -5.77 -0.93 2.33
N ILE A 48 -5.32 0.23 2.79
CA ILE A 48 -5.80 0.85 4.04
C ILE A 48 -7.30 1.19 3.96
N GLU A 49 -7.77 1.74 2.83
CA GLU A 49 -9.20 1.97 2.57
C GLU A 49 -10.00 0.67 2.74
N TYR A 50 -9.54 -0.43 2.13
CA TYR A 50 -10.20 -1.73 2.22
C TYR A 50 -10.22 -2.30 3.65
N LEU A 51 -9.10 -2.23 4.38
CA LEU A 51 -9.03 -2.71 5.76
C LEU A 51 -10.04 -1.96 6.65
N ASN A 52 -10.08 -0.63 6.51
CA ASN A 52 -11.02 0.20 7.24
C ASN A 52 -12.49 -0.14 6.91
N GLU A 53 -12.82 -0.30 5.62
CA GLU A 53 -14.17 -0.70 5.18
C GLU A 53 -14.62 -2.04 5.75
N ASN A 54 -13.68 -2.94 6.03
CA ASN A 54 -13.94 -4.25 6.64
C ASN A 54 -13.78 -4.26 8.17
N ASN A 55 -13.67 -3.09 8.81
CA ASN A 55 -13.50 -2.93 10.26
C ASN A 55 -12.24 -3.63 10.83
N ILE A 56 -11.20 -3.79 10.01
CA ILE A 56 -9.92 -4.34 10.43
C ILE A 56 -9.09 -3.21 11.07
N LYS A 57 -8.64 -3.44 12.30
CA LYS A 57 -7.92 -2.44 13.08
C LYS A 57 -6.41 -2.48 12.85
N PRO A 58 -5.71 -1.35 13.03
CA PRO A 58 -4.25 -1.29 12.96
C PRO A 58 -3.50 -2.27 13.85
N GLU A 59 -3.96 -2.45 15.09
CA GLU A 59 -3.28 -3.32 16.07
C GLU A 59 -3.26 -4.80 15.66
N ASP A 60 -4.15 -5.22 14.76
CA ASP A 60 -4.33 -6.61 14.36
C ASP A 60 -3.57 -6.95 13.06
N VAL A 61 -2.87 -5.97 12.47
CA VAL A 61 -2.34 -6.08 11.10
C VAL A 61 -0.83 -5.96 11.03
N GLN A 62 -0.22 -6.89 10.29
CA GLN A 62 1.14 -6.74 9.77
C GLN A 62 1.11 -6.29 8.32
N LEU A 63 1.80 -5.19 8.00
CA LEU A 63 1.83 -4.61 6.66
C LEU A 63 3.14 -4.92 5.93
N PHE A 64 3.02 -5.25 4.65
CA PHE A 64 4.15 -5.56 3.78
C PHE A 64 4.03 -4.83 2.44
N GLU A 65 5.17 -4.39 1.93
CA GLU A 65 5.34 -4.01 0.54
C GLU A 65 6.02 -5.15 -0.23
N ILE A 66 5.53 -5.42 -1.44
CA ILE A 66 6.06 -6.52 -2.25
C ILE A 66 6.63 -5.95 -3.56
N TYR A 67 7.96 -6.04 -3.71
CA TYR A 67 8.70 -5.74 -4.92
C TYR A 67 9.89 -6.66 -5.09
N GLN A 68 10.37 -6.84 -6.32
CA GLN A 68 11.56 -7.67 -6.62
C GLN A 68 11.49 -9.10 -6.07
N LYS A 69 10.27 -9.68 -6.01
CA LYS A 69 9.99 -11.02 -5.44
C LYS A 69 10.37 -11.14 -3.96
N GLN A 70 10.44 -10.01 -3.26
CA GLN A 70 10.74 -9.94 -1.84
C GLN A 70 9.61 -9.18 -1.14
N GLU A 71 9.44 -9.50 0.14
CA GLU A 71 8.51 -8.84 1.05
C GLU A 71 9.33 -7.97 1.99
N PHE A 72 8.94 -6.71 2.14
CA PHE A 72 9.55 -5.81 3.10
C PHE A 72 8.49 -5.34 4.09
N PRO A 73 8.72 -5.44 5.40
CA PRO A 73 7.77 -4.99 6.39
C PRO A 73 7.65 -3.46 6.34
N ILE A 74 6.42 -2.98 6.45
CA ILE A 74 6.10 -1.57 6.56
C ILE A 74 5.96 -1.24 8.04
N ASN A 75 6.62 -0.16 8.50
CA ASN A 75 6.31 0.38 9.81
C ASN A 75 4.88 0.96 9.79
N THR A 76 3.95 0.30 10.50
CA THR A 76 2.54 0.68 10.58
C THR A 76 2.34 2.12 11.05
N GLU A 77 3.27 2.71 11.82
CA GLU A 77 3.22 4.12 12.23
C GLU A 77 3.14 5.09 11.04
N PHE A 78 3.67 4.72 9.86
CA PHE A 78 3.52 5.53 8.65
C PHE A 78 2.08 5.55 8.11
N CYS A 79 1.27 4.59 8.53
CA CYS A 79 -0.11 4.43 8.12
C CYS A 79 -1.11 4.96 9.15
N LEU A 80 -0.65 5.57 10.26
CA LEU A 80 -1.51 5.95 11.37
C LEU A 80 -1.50 7.44 11.70
N THR A 81 -2.65 7.92 12.14
CA THR A 81 -2.81 9.21 12.79
C THR A 81 -2.20 9.18 14.20
N PRO A 82 -2.00 10.34 14.86
CA PRO A 82 -1.49 10.36 16.24
C PRO A 82 -2.37 9.63 17.27
N ASP A 83 -3.67 9.48 17.00
CA ASP A 83 -4.64 8.73 17.79
C ASP A 83 -4.73 7.23 17.39
N GLY A 84 -3.84 6.76 16.53
CA GLY A 84 -3.73 5.34 16.16
C GLY A 84 -4.80 4.87 15.17
N GLN A 85 -5.46 5.77 14.45
CA GLN A 85 -6.42 5.44 13.39
C GLN A 85 -5.73 5.39 12.03
N TRP A 86 -6.32 4.70 11.07
CA TRP A 86 -5.82 4.66 9.70
C TRP A 86 -5.71 6.07 9.09
N LEU A 87 -4.57 6.38 8.46
CA LEU A 87 -4.42 7.54 7.60
C LEU A 87 -5.12 7.29 6.26
N PHE A 88 -5.90 8.27 5.82
CA PHE A 88 -6.53 8.26 4.50
C PHE A 88 -5.84 9.23 3.55
N ARG A 89 -6.25 9.18 2.28
CA ARG A 89 -5.75 10.15 1.29
C ARG A 89 -6.23 11.56 1.66
N PRO A 90 -5.38 12.59 1.48
CA PRO A 90 -4.05 12.53 0.86
C PRO A 90 -2.90 12.17 1.81
N ASP A 91 -3.14 12.08 3.12
CA ASP A 91 -2.10 12.03 4.15
C ASP A 91 -1.31 10.71 4.17
N ILE A 92 -1.97 9.57 3.92
CA ILE A 92 -1.26 8.29 3.75
C ILE A 92 -0.27 8.34 2.58
N CYS A 93 -0.66 8.94 1.45
CA CYS A 93 0.27 9.09 0.33
C CYS A 93 1.40 10.07 0.67
N ARG A 94 1.12 11.08 1.51
CA ARG A 94 2.12 12.04 1.96
C ARG A 94 3.15 11.40 2.88
N SER A 95 2.76 10.53 3.81
CA SER A 95 3.70 9.88 4.73
C SER A 95 4.74 9.03 3.99
N PHE A 96 4.35 8.38 2.89
CA PHE A 96 5.24 7.57 2.05
C PHE A 96 6.12 8.37 1.07
N ARG A 97 5.98 9.70 0.96
CA ARG A 97 6.80 10.51 0.03
C ARG A 97 8.31 10.36 0.27
N LYS A 98 8.70 10.26 1.54
CA LYS A 98 10.11 10.08 1.93
C LYS A 98 10.62 8.68 1.62
N HIS A 99 9.73 7.68 1.65
CA HIS A 99 10.04 6.27 1.37
C HIS A 99 10.27 6.05 -0.14
N TYR A 100 9.42 6.62 -1.00
CA TYR A 100 9.60 6.56 -2.47
C TYR A 100 9.96 7.92 -3.06
N LYS A 101 11.18 8.39 -2.78
CA LYS A 101 11.69 9.66 -3.29
C LYS A 101 11.60 9.72 -4.81
N GLY A 102 10.94 10.75 -5.33
CA GLY A 102 10.77 10.95 -6.78
C GLY A 102 9.59 10.22 -7.40
N HIS A 103 8.87 9.37 -6.66
CA HIS A 103 7.69 8.66 -7.17
C HIS A 103 6.37 9.27 -6.69
N ILE A 104 6.36 10.03 -5.59
CA ILE A 104 5.14 10.66 -5.07
C ILE A 104 5.24 12.19 -5.19
N GLU A 105 4.52 12.74 -6.16
CA GLU A 105 4.43 14.19 -6.40
C GLU A 105 3.22 14.80 -5.68
N GLU A 106 3.31 16.09 -5.34
CA GLU A 106 2.21 16.82 -4.73
C GLU A 106 1.11 17.15 -5.75
N GLY A 107 -0.16 17.03 -5.34
CA GLY A 107 -1.32 17.42 -6.15
C GLY A 107 -1.72 16.44 -7.27
N LYS A 108 -0.96 15.35 -7.51
CA LYS A 108 -1.30 14.32 -8.51
C LYS A 108 -1.10 12.92 -7.96
N CYS A 109 -2.02 12.01 -8.27
CA CYS A 109 -1.84 10.59 -7.96
C CYS A 109 -0.83 9.98 -8.93
N ALA A 110 0.37 9.66 -8.42
CA ALA A 110 1.42 8.98 -9.18
C ALA A 110 1.10 7.53 -9.54
N PHE A 111 0.11 6.94 -8.88
CA PHE A 111 -0.29 5.54 -9.03
C PHE A 111 -1.68 5.37 -9.66
N LYS A 112 -2.21 6.39 -10.36
CA LYS A 112 -3.56 6.32 -10.96
C LYS A 112 -3.69 5.28 -12.09
N ASP A 113 -2.58 4.71 -12.55
CA ASP A 113 -2.50 3.61 -13.51
C ASP A 113 -2.57 2.22 -12.83
N ARG A 114 -2.72 2.19 -11.50
CA ARG A 114 -2.89 0.96 -10.70
C ARG A 114 -4.31 0.83 -10.18
N ASP A 115 -4.75 -0.40 -10.00
CA ASP A 115 -6.01 -0.68 -9.33
C ASP A 115 -5.89 -0.39 -7.83
N ARG A 116 -6.88 0.31 -7.28
CA ARG A 116 -6.94 0.62 -5.85
C ARG A 116 -7.78 -0.39 -5.08
N LYS A 117 -8.59 -1.20 -5.78
CA LYS A 117 -9.48 -2.15 -5.15
C LYS A 117 -8.69 -3.11 -4.26
N GLY A 118 -9.10 -3.22 -3.00
CA GLY A 118 -8.60 -4.25 -2.11
C GLY A 118 -9.28 -5.60 -2.38
N CYS A 119 -8.60 -6.68 -2.05
CA CYS A 119 -9.16 -8.02 -1.99
C CYS A 119 -8.68 -8.75 -0.73
N GLY A 120 -9.45 -9.75 -0.31
CA GLY A 120 -9.20 -10.59 0.85
C GLY A 120 -9.75 -12.01 0.64
N PRO A 121 -9.58 -12.90 1.63
CA PRO A 121 -10.10 -14.27 1.61
C PRO A 121 -11.63 -14.34 1.47
#